data_AF-A0A3D5ML31-F1
#
_entry.id   AF-A0A3D5ML31-F1
#
_cell.length_a   1.000
_cell.length_b   1.000
_cell.length_c   1.000
_cell.angle_alpha   90.00
_cell.angle_beta   90.00
_cell.angle_gamma   90.00
#
_symmetry.space_group_name_H-M   'P 1'
#
loop_
_entity.id
_entity.type
_entity.pdbx_description
1 polymer ?
#
loop_
_entity_poly.entity_id
_entity_poly.type
_entity_poly.pdbx_seq_one_letter_code
_entity_poly.pdbx_strand_id
1 'polypeptide(L)'
;MTRLSSRYLALIALTAGGLALSACVGGPAGLGGEPPLTPTSRYSLQVEPGLERIALAVHETGVSANQRAALGDLVNRFAMEGAPVLVIEAPSGGDPVAAEAAWGVRAILQQAGVPENRIQVAAYVAPDPRAPVLVGFETLRAVVPQCGTQWGNL
;
A
#
# COMPACT_ATOMS: atom_id res chain seq x y z
N MET A 1 25.88 -3.03 82.10
CA MET A 1 25.27 -1.91 81.33
C MET A 1 25.47 -2.09 79.81
N THR A 2 25.23 -3.28 79.24
CA THR A 2 25.61 -3.62 77.84
C THR A 2 24.44 -4.02 76.92
N ARG A 3 23.20 -4.12 77.44
CA ARG A 3 22.03 -4.59 76.65
C ARG A 3 21.33 -3.50 75.81
N LEU A 4 21.61 -2.21 76.05
CA LEU A 4 21.01 -1.12 75.28
C LEU A 4 21.62 -1.03 73.86
N SER A 5 22.94 -1.17 73.72
CA SER A 5 23.63 -1.03 72.42
C SER A 5 23.21 -2.06 71.36
N SER A 6 22.78 -3.26 71.76
CA SER A 6 22.34 -4.30 70.82
C SER A 6 20.97 -3.98 70.18
N ARG A 7 20.07 -3.29 70.89
CA ARG A 7 18.74 -2.92 70.38
C ARG A 7 18.82 -1.80 69.34
N TYR A 8 19.71 -0.84 69.54
CA TYR A 8 19.92 0.25 68.57
C TYR A 8 20.60 -0.24 67.28
N LEU A 9 21.49 -1.23 67.38
CA LEU A 9 22.18 -1.81 66.22
C LEU A 9 21.22 -2.58 65.29
N ALA A 10 20.24 -3.28 65.86
CA ALA A 10 19.18 -3.95 65.10
C ALA A 10 18.24 -2.95 64.41
N LEU A 11 17.89 -1.84 65.08
CA LEU A 11 17.07 -0.79 64.49
C LEU A 11 17.77 -0.08 63.32
N ILE A 12 19.08 0.20 63.45
CA ILE A 12 19.86 0.83 62.37
C ILE A 12 19.95 -0.10 61.14
N ALA A 13 20.16 -1.41 61.36
CA ALA A 13 20.22 -2.39 60.28
C ALA A 13 18.88 -2.51 59.52
N LEU A 14 17.75 -2.46 60.24
CA LEU A 14 16.41 -2.48 59.64
C LEU A 14 16.12 -1.22 58.81
N THR A 15 16.52 -0.03 59.28
CA THR A 15 16.35 1.22 58.52
C THR A 15 17.25 1.29 57.29
N ALA A 16 18.48 0.77 57.38
CA ALA A 16 19.40 0.72 56.24
C ALA A 16 18.95 -0.27 55.16
N GLY A 17 18.38 -1.42 55.56
CA GLY A 17 17.78 -2.38 54.63
C GLY A 17 16.59 -1.81 53.85
N GLY A 18 15.73 -1.03 54.53
CA GLY A 18 14.57 -0.39 53.89
C GLY A 18 14.92 0.63 52.80
N LEU A 19 15.98 1.41 53.01
CA LEU A 19 16.46 2.40 52.03
C LEU A 19 17.11 1.76 50.79
N ALA A 20 17.69 0.57 50.93
CA ALA A 20 18.25 -0.18 49.80
C ALA A 20 17.17 -0.75 48.87
N LEU A 21 15.95 -0.99 49.36
CA LEU A 21 14.83 -1.53 48.59
C LEU A 21 14.07 -0.46 47.79
N SER A 22 14.15 0.83 48.17
CA SER A 22 13.52 1.92 47.40
C SER A 22 14.24 2.28 46.10
N ALA A 23 15.41 1.69 45.83
CA ALA A 23 16.14 1.90 44.57
C ALA A 23 15.54 1.15 43.36
N CYS A 24 14.55 0.27 43.57
CA CYS A 24 13.88 -0.48 42.50
C CYS A 24 12.62 0.19 41.94
N VAL A 25 12.30 1.43 42.31
CA VAL A 25 11.30 2.19 41.55
C VAL A 25 11.97 2.69 40.27
N GLY A 26 11.99 1.82 39.27
CA GLY A 26 12.39 2.18 37.91
C GLY A 26 11.42 3.25 37.42
N GLY A 27 11.90 4.48 37.29
CA GLY A 27 11.22 5.50 36.50
C GLY A 27 10.98 4.98 35.08
N PRO A 28 10.14 5.66 34.28
CA PRO A 28 9.99 5.31 32.87
C PRO A 28 11.38 5.16 32.25
N ALA A 29 11.61 4.09 31.49
CA ALA A 29 12.92 3.73 30.92
C ALA A 29 13.47 4.74 29.89
N GLY A 30 12.97 5.98 29.89
CA GLY A 30 13.55 7.11 29.20
C GLY A 30 14.43 7.90 30.17
N LEU A 31 15.74 7.86 29.96
CA LEU A 31 16.75 8.66 30.68
C LEU A 31 16.65 10.18 30.37
N GLY A 32 15.44 10.72 30.13
CA GLY A 32 15.23 12.12 29.76
C GLY A 32 15.80 12.51 28.38
N GLY A 33 16.26 11.53 27.58
CA GLY A 33 16.70 11.74 26.20
C GLY A 33 15.53 11.70 25.21
N GLU A 34 15.80 12.14 23.97
CA GLU A 34 14.87 12.03 22.84
C GLU A 34 14.31 10.59 22.77
N PRO A 35 12.98 10.39 22.70
CA PRO A 35 12.40 9.05 22.67
C PRO A 35 13.00 8.25 21.50
N PRO A 36 13.34 6.96 21.71
CA PRO A 36 13.99 6.16 20.68
C PRO A 36 13.07 6.06 19.46
N LEU A 37 13.61 6.43 18.29
CA LEU A 37 12.89 6.31 17.03
C LEU A 37 12.50 4.85 16.82
N THR A 38 11.19 4.60 16.81
CA THR A 38 10.63 3.30 16.46
C THR A 38 10.97 2.96 15.01
N PRO A 39 11.09 1.67 14.63
CA PRO A 39 11.34 1.29 13.25
C PRO A 39 10.36 1.90 12.25
N THR A 40 9.08 2.06 12.63
CA THR A 40 8.03 2.68 11.81
C THR A 40 8.20 4.19 11.64
N SER A 41 8.82 4.88 12.61
CA SER A 41 9.21 6.29 12.46
C SER A 41 10.48 6.48 11.61
N ARG A 42 11.37 5.47 11.60
CA ARG A 42 12.61 5.51 10.83
C ARG A 42 12.42 5.12 9.36
N TYR A 43 11.47 4.23 9.09
CA TYR A 43 11.15 3.71 7.76
C TYR A 43 9.67 3.87 7.49
N SER A 44 9.23 5.11 7.25
CA SER A 44 7.86 5.40 6.81
C SER A 44 7.56 4.66 5.51
N LEU A 45 6.38 4.05 5.41
CA LEU A 45 5.89 3.48 4.15
C LEU A 45 5.81 4.60 3.11
N GLN A 46 6.54 4.44 2.01
CA GLN A 46 6.44 5.30 0.83
C GLN A 46 5.73 4.50 -0.27
N VAL A 47 4.88 5.17 -1.05
CA VAL A 47 4.14 4.54 -2.14
C VAL A 47 4.30 5.35 -3.41
N GLU A 48 4.62 4.68 -4.52
CA GLU A 48 4.55 5.27 -5.84
C GLU A 48 3.25 4.88 -6.55
N PRO A 49 2.55 5.87 -7.13
CA PRO A 49 1.52 5.61 -8.13
C PRO A 49 2.12 4.95 -9.37
N GLY A 50 1.45 3.91 -9.83
CA GLY A 50 1.72 3.24 -11.09
C GLY A 50 0.47 3.16 -11.95
N LEU A 51 0.63 2.65 -13.17
CA LEU A 51 -0.45 2.48 -14.14
C LEU A 51 -0.25 1.17 -14.88
N GLU A 52 -1.24 0.27 -14.77
CA GLU A 52 -1.32 -0.94 -15.57
C GLU A 52 -2.29 -0.68 -16.72
N ARG A 53 -1.83 -0.80 -17.97
CA ARG A 53 -2.64 -0.46 -19.14
C ARG A 53 -2.27 -1.30 -20.35
N ILE A 54 -3.29 -1.71 -21.10
CA ILE A 54 -3.15 -2.33 -22.42
C ILE A 54 -3.82 -1.46 -23.49
N ALA A 55 -3.30 -1.55 -24.71
CA ALA A 55 -3.86 -0.87 -25.88
C ALA A 55 -4.48 -1.91 -26.82
N LEU A 56 -5.76 -1.73 -27.12
CA LEU A 56 -6.53 -2.62 -27.97
C LEU A 56 -6.74 -1.96 -29.33
N ALA A 57 -6.19 -2.57 -30.37
CA ALA A 57 -6.47 -2.17 -31.74
C ALA A 57 -7.97 -2.23 -32.05
N VAL A 58 -8.45 -1.24 -32.81
CA VAL A 58 -9.84 -1.13 -33.26
C VAL A 58 -10.00 -1.92 -34.56
N HIS A 59 -10.99 -2.80 -34.61
CA HIS A 59 -11.29 -3.64 -35.77
C HIS A 59 -12.80 -3.66 -36.02
N GLU A 60 -13.19 -3.73 -37.30
CA GLU A 60 -14.59 -3.83 -37.74
C GLU A 60 -15.28 -5.11 -37.23
N THR A 61 -14.50 -6.16 -37.01
CA THR A 61 -15.00 -7.46 -36.51
C THR A 61 -15.10 -7.50 -34.98
N GLY A 62 -14.85 -6.38 -34.30
CA GLY A 62 -14.83 -6.27 -32.86
C GLY A 62 -13.54 -6.82 -32.22
N VAL A 63 -13.65 -7.22 -30.95
CA VAL A 63 -12.49 -7.62 -30.14
C VAL A 63 -12.02 -9.03 -30.53
N SER A 64 -10.77 -9.12 -31.00
CA SER A 64 -10.14 -10.38 -31.41
C SER A 64 -9.98 -11.36 -30.23
N ALA A 65 -9.73 -12.64 -30.55
CA ALA A 65 -9.51 -13.66 -29.52
C ALA A 65 -8.29 -13.35 -28.64
N ASN A 66 -7.20 -12.85 -29.23
CA ASN A 66 -5.99 -12.47 -28.50
C ASN A 66 -6.24 -11.29 -27.56
N GLN A 67 -7.02 -10.30 -28.00
CA GLN A 67 -7.41 -9.17 -27.16
C GLN A 67 -8.33 -9.58 -26.01
N ARG A 68 -9.25 -10.53 -26.25
CA ARG A 68 -10.07 -11.13 -25.18
C ARG A 68 -9.24 -11.86 -24.13
N ALA A 69 -8.22 -12.60 -24.55
CA ALA A 69 -7.28 -13.23 -23.61
C ALA A 69 -6.52 -12.18 -22.78
N ALA A 70 -6.00 -11.13 -23.43
CA ALA A 70 -5.31 -10.04 -22.76
C ALA A 70 -6.21 -9.29 -21.75
N LEU A 71 -7.50 -9.12 -22.08
CA LEU A 71 -8.49 -8.57 -21.15
C LEU A 71 -8.71 -9.47 -19.94
N GLY A 72 -8.76 -10.80 -20.13
CA GLY A 72 -8.83 -11.77 -19.03
C GLY A 72 -7.63 -11.66 -18.09
N ASP A 73 -6.42 -11.56 -18.64
CA ASP A 73 -5.19 -11.38 -17.86
C ASP A 73 -5.15 -10.03 -17.13
N LEU A 74 -5.69 -8.98 -17.74
CA LEU A 74 -5.85 -7.68 -17.08
C LEU A 74 -6.85 -7.75 -15.91
N VAL A 75 -7.99 -8.43 -16.07
CA VAL A 75 -8.98 -8.61 -15.01
C VAL A 75 -8.41 -9.40 -13.83
N ASN A 76 -7.62 -10.44 -14.10
CA ASN A 76 -6.94 -11.18 -13.04
C ASN A 76 -6.01 -10.28 -12.23
N ARG A 77 -5.21 -9.44 -12.89
CA ARG A 77 -4.32 -8.48 -12.23
C ARG A 77 -5.09 -7.39 -11.49
N PHE A 78 -6.17 -6.88 -12.06
CA PHE A 78 -7.08 -5.93 -11.41
C PHE A 78 -7.62 -6.49 -10.09
N ALA A 79 -8.02 -7.76 -10.08
CA ALA A 79 -8.50 -8.43 -8.87
C ALA A 79 -7.38 -8.62 -7.83
N MET A 80 -6.16 -8.97 -8.26
CA MET A 80 -5.00 -9.14 -7.37
C MET A 80 -4.56 -7.83 -6.72
N GLU A 81 -4.53 -6.74 -7.49
CA GLU A 81 -4.13 -5.41 -7.02
C GLU A 81 -5.22 -4.74 -6.17
N GLY A 82 -6.47 -5.21 -6.26
CA GLY A 82 -7.61 -4.62 -5.56
C GLY A 82 -7.96 -3.21 -6.03
N ALA A 83 -7.49 -2.80 -7.22
CA ALA A 83 -7.60 -1.44 -7.74
C ALA A 83 -9.07 -0.99 -7.84
N PRO A 84 -9.42 0.24 -7.44
CA PRO A 84 -10.82 0.65 -7.21
C PRO A 84 -11.68 0.65 -8.48
N VAL A 85 -11.13 1.12 -9.60
CA VAL A 85 -11.86 1.30 -10.87
C VAL A 85 -10.97 0.84 -12.03
N LEU A 86 -11.60 0.19 -13.00
CA LEU A 86 -11.02 -0.13 -14.30
C LEU A 86 -11.55 0.87 -15.32
N VAL A 87 -10.65 1.57 -15.99
CA VAL A 87 -10.96 2.64 -16.93
C VAL A 87 -10.76 2.15 -18.36
N ILE A 88 -11.75 2.40 -19.21
CA ILE A 88 -11.74 2.18 -20.65
C ILE A 88 -11.70 3.56 -21.29
N GLU A 89 -10.63 3.88 -22.01
CA GLU A 89 -10.46 5.16 -22.71
C GLU A 89 -10.60 4.95 -24.22
N ALA A 90 -11.58 5.60 -24.83
CA ALA A 90 -11.84 5.58 -26.27
C ALA A 90 -11.38 6.90 -26.93
N PRO A 91 -10.89 6.90 -28.18
CA PRO A 91 -10.54 8.12 -28.87
C PRO A 91 -11.78 9.01 -29.11
N SER A 92 -11.68 10.30 -28.82
CA SER A 92 -12.78 11.27 -28.94
C SER A 92 -13.14 11.68 -30.38
N GLY A 93 -12.56 11.02 -31.39
CA GLY A 93 -12.68 11.39 -32.81
C GLY A 93 -14.03 11.06 -33.47
N GLY A 94 -14.98 10.46 -32.74
CA GLY A 94 -16.33 10.18 -33.22
C GLY A 94 -16.44 9.03 -34.24
N ASP A 95 -15.40 8.20 -34.38
CA ASP A 95 -15.47 7.00 -35.21
C ASP A 95 -16.38 5.95 -34.53
N PRO A 96 -17.42 5.44 -35.23
CA PRO A 96 -18.38 4.52 -34.63
C PRO A 96 -17.77 3.17 -34.28
N VAL A 97 -16.74 2.72 -35.01
CA VAL A 97 -16.09 1.43 -34.78
C VAL A 97 -15.24 1.49 -33.52
N ALA A 98 -14.55 2.59 -33.28
CA ALA A 98 -13.82 2.82 -32.02
C ALA A 98 -14.77 2.89 -30.82
N ALA A 99 -15.93 3.55 -30.96
CA ALA A 99 -16.95 3.59 -29.93
C ALA A 99 -17.53 2.19 -29.64
N GLU A 100 -17.87 1.44 -30.68
CA GLU A 100 -18.40 0.08 -30.57
C GLU A 100 -17.37 -0.88 -29.97
N ALA A 101 -16.09 -0.72 -30.31
CA ALA A 101 -15.00 -1.47 -29.68
C ALA A 101 -14.92 -1.20 -28.17
N ALA A 102 -15.01 0.07 -27.74
CA ALA A 102 -14.99 0.42 -26.32
C ALA A 102 -16.19 -0.16 -25.54
N TRP A 103 -17.39 -0.12 -26.11
CA TRP A 103 -18.56 -0.74 -25.51
C TRP A 103 -18.50 -2.27 -25.50
N GLY A 104 -17.93 -2.87 -26.55
CA GLY A 104 -17.66 -4.32 -26.60
C GLY A 104 -16.67 -4.75 -25.53
N VAL A 105 -15.60 -3.98 -25.32
CA VAL A 105 -14.63 -4.19 -24.23
C VAL A 105 -15.33 -4.13 -22.87
N ARG A 106 -16.20 -3.12 -22.64
CA ARG A 106 -16.99 -3.02 -21.40
C ARG A 106 -17.82 -4.27 -21.16
N ALA A 107 -18.53 -4.76 -22.19
CA ALA A 107 -19.33 -5.98 -22.08
C ALA A 107 -18.49 -7.21 -21.75
N ILE A 108 -17.30 -7.34 -22.36
CA ILE A 108 -16.37 -8.44 -22.07
C ILE A 108 -15.89 -8.39 -20.61
N LEU A 109 -15.55 -7.20 -20.10
CA LEU A 109 -15.11 -7.03 -18.71
C LEU A 109 -16.23 -7.37 -17.71
N GLN A 110 -17.48 -6.99 -18.01
CA GLN A 110 -18.64 -7.38 -17.21
C GLN A 110 -18.85 -8.90 -17.22
N GLN A 111 -18.73 -9.54 -18.38
CA GLN A 111 -18.81 -11.00 -18.51
C GLN A 111 -17.66 -11.72 -17.79
N ALA A 112 -16.49 -11.09 -17.71
CA ALA A 112 -15.35 -11.58 -16.94
C ALA A 112 -15.50 -11.37 -15.41
N GLY A 113 -16.61 -10.78 -14.96
CA GLY A 113 -16.95 -10.66 -13.54
C GLY A 113 -16.57 -9.31 -12.90
N VAL A 114 -16.14 -8.31 -13.68
CA VAL A 114 -15.90 -6.97 -13.15
C VAL A 114 -17.25 -6.28 -12.85
N PRO A 115 -17.49 -5.82 -11.61
CA PRO A 115 -18.73 -5.13 -11.25
C PRO A 115 -18.93 -3.86 -12.09
N GLU A 116 -20.16 -3.61 -12.53
CA GLU A 116 -20.48 -2.46 -13.39
C GLU A 116 -20.10 -1.11 -12.76
N ASN A 117 -20.28 -0.96 -11.44
CA ASN A 117 -19.90 0.23 -10.70
C ASN A 117 -18.38 0.43 -10.56
N ARG A 118 -17.56 -0.54 -10.99
CA ARG A 118 -16.09 -0.44 -11.02
C ARG A 118 -15.55 -0.31 -12.43
N ILE A 119 -16.41 -0.12 -13.44
CA ILE A 119 -15.99 0.12 -14.82
C ILE A 119 -16.36 1.54 -15.22
N GLN A 120 -15.37 2.33 -15.60
CA GLN A 120 -15.56 3.68 -16.12
C GLN A 120 -15.17 3.74 -17.59
N VAL A 121 -16.02 4.34 -18.42
CA VAL A 121 -15.69 4.65 -19.81
C VAL A 121 -15.42 6.15 -19.91
N ALA A 122 -14.28 6.50 -20.50
CA ALA A 122 -13.84 7.87 -20.72
C ALA A 122 -13.41 8.05 -22.17
N ALA A 123 -13.34 9.31 -22.60
CA ALA A 123 -12.79 9.68 -23.90
C ALA A 123 -11.41 10.33 -23.71
N TYR A 124 -10.49 10.08 -24.63
CA TYR A 124 -9.21 10.76 -24.70
C TYR A 124 -9.02 11.44 -26.06
N VAL A 125 -8.24 12.52 -26.08
CA VAL A 125 -7.91 13.23 -27.32
C VAL A 125 -6.86 12.42 -28.08
N ALA A 126 -7.29 11.81 -29.19
CA ALA A 126 -6.41 11.05 -30.06
C ALA A 126 -6.09 11.84 -31.34
N PRO A 127 -4.88 11.71 -31.89
CA PRO A 127 -4.56 12.27 -33.20
C PRO A 127 -5.29 11.56 -34.34
N ASP A 128 -5.69 10.29 -34.15
CA ASP A 128 -6.45 9.47 -35.10
C ASP A 128 -7.78 9.02 -34.45
N PRO A 129 -8.94 9.22 -35.10
CA PRO A 129 -10.22 8.68 -34.62
C PRO A 129 -10.25 7.16 -34.40
N ARG A 130 -9.39 6.41 -35.09
CA ARG A 130 -9.22 4.94 -34.95
C ARG A 130 -8.01 4.55 -34.10
N ALA A 131 -7.50 5.47 -33.30
CA ALA A 131 -6.47 5.14 -32.33
C ALA A 131 -6.95 4.03 -31.36
N PRO A 132 -6.03 3.27 -30.75
CA PRO A 132 -6.38 2.14 -29.89
C PRO A 132 -7.29 2.52 -28.71
N VAL A 133 -8.17 1.61 -28.32
CA VAL A 133 -8.92 1.71 -27.06
C VAL A 133 -7.98 1.30 -25.93
N LEU A 134 -7.80 2.16 -24.94
CA LEU A 134 -6.95 1.88 -23.80
C LEU A 134 -7.77 1.30 -22.66
N VAL A 135 -7.23 0.31 -21.96
CA VAL A 135 -7.89 -0.31 -20.81
C VAL A 135 -6.88 -0.47 -19.71
N GLY A 136 -7.20 0.02 -18.51
CA GLY A 136 -6.24 -0.02 -17.42
C GLY A 136 -6.80 0.43 -16.07
N PHE A 137 -5.93 0.41 -15.08
CA PHE A 137 -6.23 0.85 -13.72
C PHE A 137 -4.96 1.37 -13.04
N GLU A 138 -5.15 2.23 -12.03
CA GLU A 138 -4.05 2.73 -11.21
C GLU A 138 -3.56 1.65 -10.25
N THR A 139 -2.24 1.59 -10.07
CA THR A 139 -1.59 0.68 -9.13
C THR A 139 -0.84 1.47 -8.06
N LEU A 140 -0.60 0.85 -6.92
CA LEU A 140 0.22 1.41 -5.85
C LEU A 140 1.33 0.42 -5.54
N ARG A 141 2.57 0.88 -5.61
CA ARG A 141 3.73 0.07 -5.21
C ARG A 141 4.37 0.65 -3.97
N ALA A 142 4.61 -0.19 -2.97
CA ALA A 142 5.38 0.22 -1.81
C ALA A 142 6.88 0.28 -2.15
N VAL A 143 7.54 1.38 -1.79
CA VAL A 143 9.00 1.40 -1.72
C VAL A 143 9.42 0.62 -0.50
N VAL A 144 10.29 -0.37 -0.72
CA VAL A 144 10.99 -1.03 0.38
C VAL A 144 12.32 -0.29 0.57
N PRO A 145 12.49 0.48 1.66
CA PRO A 145 13.79 1.07 1.97
C PRO A 145 14.81 -0.02 2.23
N GLN A 146 16.06 0.21 1.83
CA GLN A 146 17.16 -0.72 2.05
C GLN A 146 17.53 -0.75 3.53
N CYS A 147 16.98 -1.72 4.26
CA CYS A 147 17.30 -1.98 5.66
C CYS A 147 18.72 -2.55 5.80
N GLY A 148 19.42 -2.23 6.90
CA GLY A 148 20.71 -2.85 7.24
C GLY A 148 21.95 -2.28 6.54
N THR A 149 21.82 -1.16 5.84
CA THR A 149 22.96 -0.45 5.20
C THR A 149 23.81 0.34 6.19
N GLN A 150 23.30 0.60 7.40
CA GLN A 150 24.04 1.21 8.51
C GLN A 150 23.67 0.50 9.82
N TRP A 151 24.67 -0.04 10.51
CA TRP A 151 24.53 -0.59 11.86
C TRP A 151 25.16 0.43 12.83
N GLY A 152 24.34 1.03 13.69
CA GLY A 152 24.83 1.79 14.84
C GLY A 152 25.22 0.85 15.97
N ASN A 153 26.16 1.26 16.84
CA ASN A 153 26.40 0.52 18.07
C ASN A 153 25.19 0.68 19.01
N LEU A 154 24.87 -0.39 19.73
CA LEU A 154 23.89 -0.40 20.81
C LEU A 154 24.41 0.37 22.03
#